data_AF-A0A5C8UEZ8-F1
#
_entry.id   AF-A0A5C8UEZ8-F1
#
_cell.length_a   1.000
_cell.length_b   1.000
_cell.length_c   1.000
_cell.angle_alpha   90.00
_cell.angle_beta   90.00
_cell.angle_gamma   90.00
#
_symmetry.space_group_name_H-M   'P 1'
#
loop_
_entity.id
_entity.type
_entity.pdbx_description
1 polymer ?
#
loop_
_entity_poly.entity_id
_entity_poly.type
_entity_poly.pdbx_seq_one_letter_code
_entity_poly.pdbx_strand_id
1 'polypeptide(L)' 'FTHPFRVEYPVVNLEKLAELYPAGGDVTLGDLVAKGAVRKNATVKVLGAGDIAVKLNVAVDKVSGSAEQKIVAAGGSVN' A
#
# COMPACT_ATOMS: atom_id res chain seq x y z
N PHE A 1 -4.62 29.64 -6.55
CA PHE A 1 -3.69 29.15 -7.59
C PHE A 1 -3.67 27.62 -7.52
N THR A 2 -4.00 26.92 -8.60
CA THR A 2 -4.01 25.45 -8.70
C THR A 2 -2.79 24.98 -9.47
N HIS A 3 -2.01 24.04 -8.93
CA HIS A 3 -0.78 23.53 -9.57
C HIS A 3 -1.12 22.48 -10.66
N PRO A 4 -0.84 22.74 -11.96
CA PRO A 4 -1.16 21.82 -13.05
C PRO A 4 -0.25 20.57 -13.10
N PHE A 5 0.88 20.57 -12.41
CA PHE A 5 1.84 19.44 -12.38
C PHE A 5 1.68 18.52 -11.18
N ARG A 6 0.59 18.65 -10.41
CA ARG A 6 0.35 17.81 -9.25
C ARG A 6 0.08 16.37 -9.71
N VAL A 7 0.97 15.45 -9.34
CA VAL A 7 0.74 14.02 -9.49
C VAL A 7 -0.15 13.56 -8.33
N GLU A 8 -1.37 13.12 -8.65
CA GLU A 8 -2.25 12.49 -7.68
C GLU A 8 -1.88 11.00 -7.55
N TYR A 9 -1.48 10.61 -6.35
CA TYR A 9 -1.20 9.22 -6.03
C TYR A 9 -2.48 8.60 -5.46
N PRO A 10 -2.99 7.49 -6.00
CA PRO A 10 -3.98 6.68 -5.32
C PRO A 10 -3.41 6.22 -3.99
N VAL A 11 -4.21 6.40 -2.95
CA VAL A 11 -3.85 6.08 -1.59
C VAL A 11 -4.41 4.72 -1.24
N VAL A 12 -3.57 3.86 -0.65
CA VAL A 12 -3.98 2.56 -0.11
C VAL A 12 -3.64 2.54 1.37
N ASN A 13 -4.64 2.29 2.22
CA ASN A 13 -4.46 2.21 3.66
C ASN A 13 -4.18 0.76 4.10
N LEU A 14 -3.53 0.60 5.27
CA LEU A 14 -3.26 -0.72 5.85
C LEU A 14 -4.53 -1.50 6.15
N GLU A 15 -5.59 -0.84 6.61
CA GLU A 15 -6.91 -1.48 6.81
C GLU A 15 -7.41 -2.19 5.54
N LYS A 16 -7.23 -1.56 4.37
CA LYS A 16 -7.63 -2.14 3.08
C LYS A 16 -6.73 -3.30 2.69
N LEU A 17 -5.43 -3.22 2.99
CA LEU A 17 -4.52 -4.33 2.78
C LEU A 17 -4.85 -5.51 3.69
N ALA A 18 -5.25 -5.28 4.93
CA ALA A 18 -5.67 -6.33 5.84
C ALA A 18 -6.93 -7.07 5.33
N GLU A 19 -7.90 -6.34 4.76
CA GLU A 19 -9.07 -6.95 4.11
C GLU A 19 -8.72 -7.76 2.86
N LEU A 20 -7.80 -7.24 2.03
CA LEU A 20 -7.42 -7.86 0.75
C LEU A 20 -6.42 -9.02 0.89
N TYR A 21 -5.70 -9.08 2.02
CA TYR A 21 -4.68 -10.08 2.31
C TYR A 21 -4.85 -10.64 3.73
N PRO A 22 -5.97 -11.31 4.04
CA PRO A 22 -6.23 -11.87 5.37
C PRO A 22 -5.24 -12.99 5.76
N ALA A 23 -4.59 -13.61 4.78
CA ALA A 23 -3.55 -14.62 4.99
C ALA A 23 -2.11 -14.05 4.92
N GLY A 24 -1.95 -12.75 4.66
CA GLY A 24 -0.67 -12.17 4.29
C GLY A 24 -0.26 -12.46 2.84
N GLY A 25 0.98 -12.12 2.49
CA GLY A 25 1.55 -12.38 1.16
C GLY A 25 2.26 -11.17 0.53
N ASP A 26 2.52 -11.30 -0.77
CA ASP A 26 3.20 -10.25 -1.56
C ASP A 26 2.18 -9.24 -2.10
N VAL A 27 2.29 -7.99 -1.64
CA VAL A 27 1.53 -6.85 -2.13
C VAL A 27 2.34 -6.18 -3.22
N THR A 28 2.06 -6.54 -4.47
CA THR A 28 2.68 -5.91 -5.64
C THR A 28 1.69 -4.98 -6.34
N LEU A 29 2.21 -4.02 -7.12
CA LEU A 29 1.38 -3.19 -8.01
C LEU A 29 0.45 -4.03 -8.89
N GLY A 30 0.92 -5.16 -9.42
CA GLY A 30 0.12 -6.07 -10.24
C GLY A 30 -1.05 -6.67 -9.47
N ASP A 31 -0.83 -7.15 -8.25
CA ASP A 31 -1.89 -7.75 -7.43
C ASP A 31 -2.90 -6.69 -6.94
N LEU A 32 -2.42 -5.49 -6.60
CA LEU A 32 -3.31 -4.36 -6.27
C LEU A 32 -4.20 -3.95 -7.44
N VAL A 33 -3.68 -3.98 -8.67
CA VAL A 33 -4.49 -3.73 -9.88
C VAL A 33 -5.48 -4.87 -10.12
N ALA A 34 -5.05 -6.13 -9.96
CA ALA A 34 -5.90 -7.31 -10.16
C ALA A 34 -7.08 -7.33 -9.16
N LYS A 35 -6.83 -6.95 -7.90
CA LYS A 35 -7.83 -6.83 -6.85
C LYS A 35 -8.68 -5.54 -6.93
N GLY A 36 -8.40 -4.68 -7.91
CA GLY A 36 -9.14 -3.44 -8.12
C GLY A 36 -8.88 -2.35 -7.07
N ALA A 37 -7.83 -2.49 -6.26
CA ALA A 37 -7.44 -1.49 -5.27
C ALA A 37 -6.87 -0.24 -5.92
N VAL A 38 -6.23 -0.37 -7.09
CA VAL A 38 -5.61 0.73 -7.82
C VAL A 38 -5.84 0.59 -9.33
N ARG A 39 -5.79 1.71 -10.05
CA ARG A 39 -5.89 1.71 -11.51
C ARG A 39 -4.57 1.27 -12.15
N LYS A 40 -4.67 0.66 -13.34
CA LYS A 40 -3.51 0.38 -14.18
C LYS A 40 -2.73 1.68 -14.48
N ASN A 41 -1.39 1.62 -14.38
CA ASN A 41 -0.45 2.74 -14.59
C ASN A 41 -0.54 3.92 -13.60
N ALA A 42 -1.08 3.71 -12.38
CA ALA A 42 -1.05 4.74 -11.35
C ALA A 42 0.08 4.49 -10.35
N THR A 43 0.77 5.55 -9.91
CA THR A 43 1.78 5.46 -8.86
C THR A 43 1.10 5.42 -7.50
N VAL A 44 1.36 4.37 -6.72
CA VAL A 44 0.61 4.10 -5.49
C VAL A 44 1.36 4.62 -4.28
N LYS A 45 0.61 5.21 -3.33
CA LYS A 45 1.14 5.58 -2.03
C LYS A 45 0.42 4.81 -0.92
N VAL A 46 1.16 4.03 -0.15
CA VAL A 46 0.62 3.33 1.02
C VAL A 46 0.70 4.23 2.24
N LEU A 47 -0.41 4.34 2.97
CA LEU A 47 -0.52 5.08 4.22
C LEU A 47 -0.84 4.18 5.41
N GLY A 48 -0.30 4.55 6.57
CA GLY A 48 -0.38 3.76 7.81
C GLY A 48 -1.70 3.83 8.57
N ALA A 49 -2.82 4.10 7.88
CA ALA A 49 -4.14 4.14 8.51
C ALA A 49 -4.68 2.72 8.71
N GLY A 50 -5.09 2.41 9.94
CA GLY A 50 -5.43 1.06 10.39
C GLY A 50 -4.22 0.26 10.87
N ASP A 51 -4.48 -0.94 11.37
CA ASP A 51 -3.46 -1.86 11.89
C ASP A 51 -3.38 -3.12 11.03
N ILE A 52 -2.19 -3.71 10.99
CA ILE A 52 -1.92 -4.91 10.20
C ILE A 52 -1.25 -5.94 11.11
N ALA A 53 -1.85 -7.11 11.20
CA ALA A 53 -1.34 -8.23 12.01
C ALA A 53 -0.76 -9.37 11.14
N VAL A 54 -0.85 -9.20 9.81
CA VAL A 54 -0.43 -10.18 8.82
C VAL A 54 0.89 -9.75 8.21
N LYS A 55 1.75 -10.76 7.96
CA LYS A 55 3.01 -10.56 7.27
C LYS A 55 2.76 -10.21 5.81
N LEU A 56 3.16 -9.00 5.41
CA LEU A 56 3.04 -8.51 4.04
C LEU A 56 4.40 -8.07 3.50
N ASN A 57 4.68 -8.45 2.27
CA ASN A 57 5.82 -7.96 1.52
C ASN A 57 5.32 -6.93 0.51
N VAL A 58 5.55 -5.65 0.78
CA VAL A 58 4.96 -4.54 0.03
C VAL A 58 5.98 -4.01 -0.97
N ALA A 59 5.70 -4.20 -2.25
CA ALA A 59 6.50 -3.72 -3.38
C ALA A 59 5.70 -2.66 -4.18
N VAL A 60 5.85 -1.39 -3.79
CA VAL A 60 5.06 -0.25 -4.31
C VAL A 60 5.91 1.02 -4.41
N ASP A 61 5.46 2.03 -5.17
CA ASP A 61 6.26 3.23 -5.43
C ASP A 61 6.61 4.04 -4.17
N LYS A 62 5.65 4.22 -3.26
CA LYS A 62 5.84 4.99 -2.02
C LYS A 62 5.08 4.40 -0.85
N VAL A 63 5.75 4.38 0.30
CA VAL A 63 5.18 4.01 1.59
C VAL A 63 5.42 5.15 2.58
N SER A 64 4.43 5.48 3.41
CA SER A 64 4.64 6.44 4.50
C SER A 64 5.44 5.81 5.63
N GLY A 65 6.24 6.59 6.37
CA GLY A 65 6.99 6.05 7.50
C GLY A 65 6.11 5.36 8.56
N SER A 66 4.87 5.86 8.77
CA SER A 66 3.89 5.20 9.64
C SER A 66 3.41 3.85 9.10
N ALA A 67 3.31 3.68 7.78
CA ALA A 67 2.95 2.41 7.18
C ALA A 67 4.12 1.43 7.28
N GLU A 68 5.32 1.89 6.94
CA GLU A 68 6.55 1.08 7.00
C GLU A 68 6.77 0.51 8.41
N GLN A 69 6.68 1.36 9.44
CA GLN A 69 6.80 0.93 10.84
C GLN A 69 5.80 -0.18 11.19
N LYS A 70 4.54 -0.04 10.78
CA LYS A 70 3.49 -1.04 11.05
C LYS A 70 3.70 -2.33 10.25
N ILE A 71 4.11 -2.24 8.99
CA ILE A 71 4.42 -3.40 8.15
C ILE A 71 5.60 -4.19 8.74
N VAL A 72 6.66 -3.50 9.14
CA VAL A 72 7.83 -4.11 9.79
C VAL A 72 7.45 -4.71 11.15
N ALA A 73 6.60 -4.03 11.94
CA ALA A 73 6.10 -4.55 13.22
C ALA A 73 5.28 -5.84 13.05
N ALA A 74 4.56 -5.99 11.93
CA ALA A 74 3.86 -7.23 11.58
C ALA A 74 4.79 -8.33 11.00
N GLY A 75 6.10 -8.10 10.97
CA GLY A 75 7.10 -9.02 10.41
C GLY A 75 7.16 -9.01 8.88
N GLY A 76 6.59 -7.98 8.25
CA GLY A 76 6.60 -7.75 6.81
C GLY A 76 7.88 -7.07 6.30
N SER A 77 7.88 -6.71 5.04
CA SER A 77 9.01 -6.02 4.37
C SER A 77 8.47 -5.01 3.36
N VAL A 78 9.24 -3.95 3.12
CA VAL A 78 8.90 -2.89 2.15
C VAL A 78 10.06 -2.76 1.17
N ASN A 79 9.78 -2.85 -0.13
CA ASN A 79 10.76 -2.79 -1.23
C ASN A 79 10.28 -1.88 -2.37
#